data_AF-A0A2G2G6E7-F1
#
_entry.id   AF-A0A2G2G6E7-F1
#
_cell.length_a   1.000
_cell.length_b   1.000
_cell.length_c   1.000
_cell.angle_alpha   90.00
_cell.angle_beta   90.00
_cell.angle_gamma   90.00
#
_symmetry.space_group_name_H-M   'P 1'
#
loop_
_entity.id
_entity.type
_entity.pdbx_description
1 polymer ?
#
loop_
_entity_poly.entity_id
_entity_poly.type
_entity_poly.pdbx_seq_one_letter_code
_entity_poly.pdbx_strand_id
1 'polypeptide(L)'
;MNLHRIFAHSTIGLTLILSACTSPAILSGKDRPAGGTRAELAYQTALQLSERGYCDRAMPIFVCLASDGPGWEVAAQRAGQCAPLAADLWKPADSNSKSKPSVAPEQGEHQPREFNLDFRLDFQESPASIRAEGMRQMHRTANAGWPQAQADLVSRLTEAGGAYLAEAKVWLAQYDANPRRKIYGGNEIPANVRATLNEWEPNAPTDTHWTAQPFSAENLHNRECNRLLAKHGNRKPGHAHVVEDDGLEKTKPNRQ
;
A
#
# COMPACT_ATOMS: atom_id res chain seq x y z
N MET A 1 -24.01 32.23 49.63
CA MET A 1 -24.63 33.32 48.86
C MET A 1 -23.82 33.54 47.58
N ASN A 2 -24.48 33.98 46.51
CA ASN A 2 -24.00 34.19 45.12
C ASN A 2 -24.04 32.93 44.24
N LEU A 3 -25.19 32.52 43.65
CA LEU A 3 -26.05 33.10 42.59
C LEU A 3 -25.41 33.20 41.19
N HIS A 4 -25.83 32.24 40.35
CA HIS A 4 -26.20 32.29 38.93
C HIS A 4 -25.45 33.22 37.95
N ARG A 5 -25.04 32.65 36.81
CA ARG A 5 -25.56 33.07 35.49
C ARG A 5 -25.41 31.95 34.45
N ILE A 6 -26.57 31.48 34.00
CA ILE A 6 -26.81 30.56 32.89
C ILE A 6 -26.92 31.43 31.63
N PHE A 7 -26.10 31.19 30.61
CA PHE A 7 -26.33 31.72 29.27
C PHE A 7 -26.46 30.55 28.29
N ALA A 8 -27.71 30.17 28.04
CA ALA A 8 -28.09 29.26 26.98
C ALA A 8 -28.13 30.04 25.64
N HIS A 9 -27.16 29.81 24.76
CA HIS A 9 -27.23 30.22 23.36
C HIS A 9 -27.49 28.97 22.53
N SER A 10 -28.76 28.74 22.21
CA SER A 10 -29.22 27.65 21.36
C SER A 10 -29.13 28.09 19.91
N THR A 11 -27.96 27.93 19.30
CA THR A 11 -27.75 28.17 17.87
C THR A 11 -28.18 26.93 17.10
N ILE A 12 -29.39 26.94 16.55
CA ILE A 12 -29.90 25.90 15.64
C ILE A 12 -29.17 26.08 14.30
N GLY A 13 -28.03 25.40 14.15
CA GLY A 13 -27.28 25.34 12.90
C GLY A 13 -27.85 24.28 11.98
N LEU A 14 -28.53 24.70 10.92
CA LEU A 14 -29.05 23.86 9.84
C LEU A 14 -27.88 23.15 9.13
N THR A 15 -27.60 21.90 9.52
CA THR A 15 -26.58 21.06 8.86
C THR A 15 -27.15 20.52 7.55
N LEU A 16 -26.86 21.20 6.44
CA LEU A 16 -27.11 20.69 5.08
C LEU A 16 -26.19 19.49 4.83
N ILE A 17 -26.70 18.27 5.03
CA ILE A 17 -26.02 17.04 4.65
C ILE A 17 -26.11 16.90 3.12
N LEU A 18 -25.11 17.44 2.42
CA LEU A 18 -24.88 17.15 1.01
C LEU A 18 -24.43 15.68 0.90
N SER A 19 -25.38 14.76 0.74
CA SER A 19 -25.08 13.41 0.26
C SER A 19 -24.60 13.51 -1.18
N ALA A 20 -23.29 13.71 -1.35
CA ALA A 20 -22.65 13.52 -2.63
C ALA A 20 -22.72 12.01 -2.95
N CYS A 21 -23.64 11.64 -3.85
CA CYS A 21 -23.60 10.33 -4.49
C CYS A 21 -22.30 10.23 -5.27
N THR A 22 -21.29 9.58 -4.69
CA THR A 22 -20.03 9.29 -5.37
C THR A 22 -20.31 8.22 -6.42
N SER A 23 -20.54 8.62 -7.66
CA SER A 23 -20.60 7.66 -8.78
C SER A 23 -19.34 6.80 -8.76
N PRO A 24 -19.45 5.48 -9.02
CA PRO A 24 -18.28 4.61 -9.06
C PRO A 24 -17.27 5.20 -10.06
N ALA A 25 -16.01 5.31 -9.65
CA ALA A 25 -14.96 5.79 -10.53
C ALA A 25 -14.77 4.79 -11.69
N ILE A 26 -15.39 5.09 -12.83
CA ILE A 26 -15.16 4.35 -14.07
C ILE A 26 -13.90 4.94 -14.71
N LEU A 27 -12.87 4.11 -14.85
CA LEU A 27 -11.70 4.48 -15.64
C LEU A 27 -12.09 4.44 -17.12
N SER A 28 -12.21 5.62 -17.71
CA SER A 28 -12.44 5.77 -19.14
C SER A 28 -11.29 5.08 -19.89
N GLY A 29 -11.62 4.19 -20.83
CA GLY A 29 -10.61 3.52 -21.67
C GLY A 29 -9.72 4.48 -22.47
N LYS A 30 -10.14 5.75 -22.61
CA LYS A 30 -9.38 6.82 -23.28
C LYS A 30 -8.20 7.35 -22.47
N ASP A 31 -8.22 7.19 -21.15
CA ASP A 31 -7.16 7.70 -20.24
C ASP A 31 -6.15 6.61 -19.86
N ARG A 32 -6.13 5.49 -20.61
CA ARG A 32 -5.16 4.43 -20.37
C ARG A 32 -3.76 4.93 -20.76
N PRO A 33 -2.76 4.79 -19.88
CA PRO A 33 -1.39 5.13 -20.23
C PRO A 33 -0.97 4.37 -21.50
N ALA A 34 -0.35 5.08 -22.45
CA ALA A 34 0.10 4.50 -23.70
C ALA A 34 1.40 3.72 -23.48
N GLY A 35 1.42 2.45 -23.87
CA GLY A 35 2.57 1.55 -23.65
C GLY A 35 2.60 0.97 -22.24
N GLY A 36 3.06 -0.28 -22.14
CA GLY A 36 3.33 -0.93 -20.86
C GLY A 36 2.81 -2.36 -20.75
N THR A 37 3.38 -3.12 -19.83
CA THR A 37 2.92 -4.46 -19.50
C THR A 37 1.55 -4.42 -18.83
N ARG A 38 0.83 -5.55 -18.79
CA ARG A 38 -0.46 -5.62 -18.08
C ARG A 38 -0.32 -5.28 -16.59
N ALA A 39 0.81 -5.64 -15.99
CA ALA A 39 1.12 -5.35 -14.60
C ALA A 39 1.33 -3.84 -14.38
N GLU A 40 2.04 -3.15 -15.28
CA GLU A 40 2.15 -1.68 -15.24
C GLU A 40 0.79 -0.99 -15.39
N LEU A 41 -0.06 -1.44 -16.32
CA LEU A 41 -1.41 -0.90 -16.46
C LEU A 41 -2.23 -1.10 -15.18
N ALA A 42 -2.11 -2.28 -14.54
CA ALA A 42 -2.75 -2.56 -13.26
C ALA A 42 -2.23 -1.64 -12.15
N TYR A 43 -0.92 -1.40 -12.09
CA TYR A 43 -0.31 -0.49 -11.12
C TYR A 43 -0.81 0.95 -11.29
N GLN A 44 -0.80 1.47 -12.51
CA GLN A 44 -1.30 2.82 -12.81
C GLN A 44 -2.79 2.96 -12.49
N THR A 45 -3.56 1.90 -12.77
CA THR A 45 -4.98 1.82 -12.38
C THR A 45 -5.15 1.89 -10.86
N ALA A 46 -4.36 1.11 -10.11
CA ALA A 46 -4.40 1.13 -8.65
C ALA A 46 -3.98 2.48 -8.06
N LEU A 47 -2.99 3.14 -8.66
CA LEU A 47 -2.54 4.47 -8.25
C LEU A 47 -3.65 5.52 -8.44
N GLN A 48 -4.31 5.53 -9.59
CA GLN A 48 -5.44 6.46 -9.81
C GLN A 48 -6.61 6.18 -8.86
N LEU A 49 -6.87 4.91 -8.53
CA LEU A 49 -7.88 4.55 -7.54
C LEU A 49 -7.51 5.07 -6.15
N SER A 50 -6.27 4.87 -5.70
CA SER A 50 -5.82 5.30 -4.37
C SER A 50 -5.78 6.83 -4.24
N GLU A 51 -5.35 7.56 -5.26
CA GLU A 51 -5.35 9.03 -5.29
C GLU A 51 -6.75 9.63 -5.17
N ARG A 52 -7.77 8.90 -5.61
CA ARG A 52 -9.19 9.28 -5.47
C ARG A 52 -9.82 8.77 -4.18
N GLY A 53 -9.04 8.15 -3.28
CA GLY A 53 -9.51 7.61 -2.00
C GLY A 53 -10.14 6.21 -2.07
N TYR A 54 -10.16 5.55 -3.23
CA TYR A 54 -10.71 4.19 -3.38
C TYR A 54 -9.68 3.11 -3.01
N CYS A 55 -9.14 3.20 -1.80
CA CYS A 55 -8.11 2.28 -1.34
C CYS A 55 -8.62 0.85 -1.11
N ASP A 56 -9.92 0.67 -0.85
CA ASP A 56 -10.58 -0.64 -0.81
C ASP A 56 -10.41 -1.42 -2.13
N ARG A 57 -10.43 -0.72 -3.26
CA ARG A 57 -10.25 -1.30 -4.60
C ARG A 57 -8.79 -1.31 -5.05
N ALA A 58 -8.01 -0.30 -4.67
CA ALA A 58 -6.61 -0.18 -5.07
C ALA A 58 -5.71 -1.20 -4.35
N MET A 59 -5.92 -1.41 -3.05
CA MET A 59 -5.05 -2.23 -2.23
C MET A 59 -4.92 -3.69 -2.72
N PRO A 60 -6.00 -4.40 -3.10
CA PRO A 60 -5.88 -5.75 -3.64
C PRO A 60 -5.01 -5.84 -4.89
N ILE A 61 -5.07 -4.83 -5.77
CA ILE A 61 -4.23 -4.76 -6.97
C ILE A 61 -2.76 -4.61 -6.57
N PHE A 62 -2.46 -3.69 -5.64
CA PHE A 62 -1.11 -3.50 -5.13
C PHE A 62 -0.54 -4.75 -4.48
N VAL A 63 -1.34 -5.48 -3.68
CA VAL A 63 -0.92 -6.74 -3.06
C VAL A 63 -0.63 -7.81 -4.11
N CYS A 64 -1.48 -7.96 -5.14
CA CYS A 64 -1.22 -8.90 -6.23
C CYS A 64 0.08 -8.55 -6.97
N LEU A 65 0.34 -7.27 -7.24
CA LEU A 65 1.59 -6.84 -7.90
C LEU A 65 2.81 -7.10 -7.02
N ALA A 66 2.74 -6.75 -5.73
CA ALA A 66 3.80 -7.02 -4.74
C ALA A 66 4.15 -8.51 -4.61
N SER A 67 3.19 -9.41 -4.88
CA SER A 67 3.45 -10.85 -4.87
C SER A 67 4.27 -11.35 -6.06
N ASP A 68 4.39 -10.56 -7.14
CA ASP A 68 5.18 -10.96 -8.31
C ASP A 68 6.70 -10.91 -8.06
N GLY A 69 7.13 -10.18 -7.02
CA GLY A 69 8.52 -10.15 -6.54
C GLY A 69 9.27 -8.88 -6.93
N PRO A 70 10.58 -8.97 -7.25
CA PRO A 70 11.44 -7.80 -7.47
C PRO A 70 10.88 -6.82 -8.50
N GLY A 71 11.04 -5.52 -8.25
CA GLY A 71 10.50 -4.43 -9.07
C GLY A 71 9.10 -3.97 -8.67
N TRP A 72 8.45 -4.64 -7.71
CA TRP A 72 7.11 -4.30 -7.21
C TRP A 72 7.09 -3.84 -5.74
N GLU A 73 8.24 -3.43 -5.20
CA GLU A 73 8.36 -2.96 -3.81
C GLU A 73 7.54 -1.69 -3.57
N VAL A 74 7.46 -0.83 -4.59
CA VAL A 74 6.61 0.36 -4.54
C VAL A 74 5.13 -0.05 -4.43
N ALA A 75 4.71 -1.14 -5.08
CA ALA A 75 3.34 -1.64 -4.91
C ALA A 75 3.10 -2.13 -3.47
N ALA A 76 4.04 -2.85 -2.86
CA ALA A 76 3.93 -3.25 -1.46
C ALA A 76 3.85 -2.05 -0.51
N GLN A 77 4.66 -1.01 -0.75
CA GLN A 77 4.59 0.23 -0.01
C GLN A 77 3.21 0.90 -0.16
N ARG A 78 2.69 1.02 -1.39
CA ARG A 78 1.36 1.59 -1.67
C ARG A 78 0.24 0.77 -1.03
N ALA A 79 0.34 -0.55 -1.00
CA ALA A 79 -0.60 -1.41 -0.27
C ALA A 79 -0.62 -1.05 1.22
N GLY A 80 0.55 -0.92 1.85
CA GLY A 80 0.67 -0.47 3.24
C GLY A 80 0.12 0.93 3.48
N GLN A 81 0.31 1.85 2.54
CA GLN A 81 -0.24 3.19 2.62
C GLN A 81 -1.77 3.22 2.57
N CYS A 82 -2.36 2.42 1.68
CA CYS A 82 -3.81 2.35 1.49
C CYS A 82 -4.55 1.60 2.59
N ALA A 83 -3.89 0.70 3.32
CA ALA A 83 -4.57 -0.25 4.19
C ALA A 83 -5.45 0.35 5.29
N PRO A 84 -5.09 1.45 6.00
CA PRO A 84 -6.00 2.07 6.96
C PRO A 84 -7.29 2.54 6.31
N LEU A 85 -7.19 3.27 5.18
CA LEU A 85 -8.36 3.78 4.47
C LEU A 85 -9.20 2.65 3.88
N ALA A 86 -8.56 1.60 3.34
CA ALA A 86 -9.24 0.41 2.87
C ALA A 86 -10.02 -0.30 4.00
N ALA A 87 -9.43 -0.40 5.19
CA ALA A 87 -10.07 -1.00 6.35
C ALA A 87 -11.28 -0.18 6.84
N ASP A 88 -11.20 1.15 6.77
CA ASP A 88 -12.30 2.04 7.17
C ASP A 88 -13.45 2.04 6.14
N LEU A 89 -13.13 1.81 4.86
CA LEU A 89 -14.11 1.65 3.77
C LEU A 89 -14.68 0.23 3.65
N TRP A 90 -14.12 -0.73 4.39
CA TRP A 90 -14.47 -2.13 4.26
C TRP A 90 -15.95 -2.38 4.60
N LYS A 91 -16.58 -3.19 3.75
CA LYS A 91 -17.92 -3.70 3.98
C LYS A 91 -17.88 -5.22 3.89
N PRO A 92 -18.55 -5.94 4.80
CA PRO A 92 -18.66 -7.39 4.66
C PRO A 92 -19.30 -7.68 3.31
N ALA A 93 -18.75 -8.65 2.57
CA ALA A 93 -19.43 -9.16 1.39
C ALA A 93 -20.82 -9.62 1.82
N ASP A 94 -21.86 -9.05 1.24
CA ASP A 94 -23.24 -9.44 1.55
C ASP A 94 -23.35 -10.96 1.42
N SER A 95 -23.52 -11.68 2.52
CA SER A 95 -23.64 -13.14 2.50
C SER A 95 -24.83 -13.62 1.68
N ASN A 96 -25.82 -12.74 1.49
CA ASN A 96 -27.01 -12.94 0.65
C ASN A 96 -26.81 -12.50 -0.80
N SER A 97 -25.74 -11.78 -1.11
CA SER A 97 -25.28 -11.62 -2.49
C SER A 97 -24.69 -12.96 -2.92
N LYS A 98 -25.58 -13.88 -3.31
CA LYS A 98 -25.20 -14.89 -4.29
C LYS A 98 -24.78 -14.07 -5.50
N SER A 99 -23.48 -13.81 -5.63
CA SER A 99 -22.87 -13.21 -6.79
C SER A 99 -23.41 -14.00 -7.97
N LYS A 100 -24.43 -13.43 -8.65
CA LYS A 100 -24.96 -14.01 -9.88
C LYS A 100 -23.71 -14.13 -10.74
N PRO A 101 -23.28 -15.35 -11.13
CA PRO A 101 -22.12 -15.49 -12.00
C PRO A 101 -22.37 -14.54 -13.15
N SER A 102 -21.50 -13.54 -13.32
CA SER A 102 -21.70 -12.49 -14.32
C SER A 102 -22.03 -13.18 -15.62
N VAL A 103 -23.32 -13.13 -15.99
CA VAL A 103 -23.80 -13.76 -17.21
C VAL A 103 -23.02 -13.07 -18.30
N ALA A 104 -22.25 -13.84 -19.06
CA ALA A 104 -21.43 -13.31 -20.13
C ALA A 104 -22.34 -12.39 -20.98
N PRO A 105 -22.01 -11.11 -21.15
CA PRO A 105 -22.88 -10.19 -21.86
C PRO A 105 -23.18 -10.78 -23.23
N GLU A 106 -24.48 -10.90 -23.56
CA GLU A 106 -24.92 -11.27 -24.90
C GLU A 106 -24.23 -10.35 -25.92
N GLN A 107 -23.72 -10.95 -26.99
CA GLN A 107 -22.63 -10.45 -27.83
C GLN A 107 -22.97 -9.22 -28.72
N GLY A 108 -23.91 -8.35 -28.32
CA GLY A 108 -24.50 -7.33 -29.20
C GLY A 108 -23.89 -5.92 -29.16
N GLU A 109 -23.28 -5.49 -28.05
CA GLU A 109 -22.78 -4.11 -27.92
C GLU A 109 -21.32 -4.07 -27.52
N HIS A 110 -20.52 -3.27 -28.25
CA HIS A 110 -19.17 -2.86 -27.88
C HIS A 110 -19.19 -1.94 -26.65
N GLN A 111 -19.69 -2.43 -25.52
CA GLN A 111 -19.44 -1.77 -24.25
C GLN A 111 -17.95 -1.94 -23.94
N PRO A 112 -17.24 -0.86 -23.58
CA PRO A 112 -15.86 -0.97 -23.14
C PRO A 112 -15.82 -2.01 -22.02
N ARG A 113 -15.00 -3.07 -22.18
CA ARG A 113 -14.85 -4.12 -21.18
C ARG A 113 -14.52 -3.47 -19.83
N GLU A 114 -15.55 -3.35 -19.00
CA GLU A 114 -15.41 -2.85 -17.65
C GLU A 114 -14.49 -3.83 -16.93
N PHE A 115 -13.41 -3.31 -16.39
CA PHE A 115 -12.41 -4.11 -15.71
C PHE A 115 -12.96 -4.43 -14.32
N ASN A 116 -13.95 -5.32 -14.27
CA ASN A 116 -14.60 -5.74 -13.03
C ASN A 116 -13.66 -6.72 -12.31
N LEU A 117 -12.84 -6.17 -11.44
CA LEU A 117 -11.93 -6.93 -10.59
C LEU A 117 -12.59 -7.10 -9.22
N ASP A 118 -13.42 -8.13 -9.09
CA ASP A 118 -13.90 -8.60 -7.79
C ASP A 118 -12.77 -9.41 -7.13
N PHE A 119 -11.81 -8.70 -6.53
CA PHE A 119 -10.73 -9.35 -5.78
C PHE A 119 -11.27 -9.80 -4.44
N ARG A 120 -11.63 -11.08 -4.32
CA ARG A 120 -11.78 -11.72 -3.01
C ARG A 120 -10.44 -12.34 -2.63
N LEU A 121 -9.62 -11.57 -1.92
CA LEU A 121 -8.38 -12.04 -1.31
C LEU A 121 -8.64 -12.37 0.16
N ASP A 122 -7.96 -13.38 0.70
CA ASP A 122 -8.20 -13.90 2.06
C ASP A 122 -8.05 -12.81 3.13
N PHE A 123 -7.15 -11.84 2.94
CA PHE A 123 -6.98 -10.74 3.89
C PHE A 123 -8.15 -9.76 3.97
N GLN A 124 -9.15 -9.84 3.06
CA GLN A 124 -10.32 -8.98 3.06
C GLN A 124 -11.47 -9.51 3.94
N GLU A 125 -11.22 -10.50 4.78
CA GLU A 125 -12.22 -11.04 5.72
C GLU A 125 -12.68 -10.04 6.78
N SER A 126 -11.84 -9.07 7.14
CA SER A 126 -12.13 -8.07 8.17
C SER A 126 -11.30 -6.79 8.00
N PRO A 127 -11.70 -5.67 8.62
CA PRO A 127 -10.87 -4.46 8.68
C PRO A 127 -9.51 -4.72 9.35
N ALA A 128 -9.47 -5.59 10.35
CA ALA A 128 -8.23 -5.94 11.06
C ALA A 128 -7.25 -6.70 10.16
N SER A 129 -7.73 -7.66 9.38
CA SER A 129 -6.91 -8.42 8.42
C SER A 129 -6.40 -7.54 7.28
N ILE A 130 -7.19 -6.54 6.84
CA ILE A 130 -6.73 -5.53 5.87
C ILE A 130 -5.58 -4.70 6.45
N ARG A 131 -5.71 -4.19 7.68
CA ARG A 131 -4.62 -3.43 8.32
C ARG A 131 -3.36 -4.30 8.50
N ALA A 132 -3.53 -5.56 8.91
CA ALA A 132 -2.44 -6.51 9.09
C ALA A 132 -1.73 -6.82 7.76
N GLU A 133 -2.47 -7.02 6.68
CA GLU A 133 -1.93 -7.17 5.32
C GLU A 133 -1.09 -5.96 4.91
N GLY A 134 -1.63 -4.76 5.08
CA GLY A 134 -0.92 -3.52 4.75
C GLY A 134 0.39 -3.39 5.51
N MET A 135 0.37 -3.64 6.82
CA MET A 135 1.58 -3.64 7.65
C MET A 135 2.57 -4.70 7.18
N ARG A 136 2.12 -5.92 6.87
CA ARG A 136 3.01 -6.97 6.33
C ARG A 136 3.70 -6.51 5.05
N GLN A 137 2.96 -5.93 4.09
CA GLN A 137 3.54 -5.43 2.85
C GLN A 137 4.56 -4.32 3.11
N MET A 138 4.27 -3.43 4.07
CA MET A 138 5.21 -2.38 4.47
C MET A 138 6.50 -2.94 5.11
N HIS A 139 6.40 -3.97 5.96
CA HIS A 139 7.59 -4.67 6.46
C HIS A 139 8.40 -5.30 5.34
N ARG A 140 7.76 -5.92 4.34
CA ARG A 140 8.47 -6.52 3.21
C ARG A 140 9.28 -5.51 2.41
N THR A 141 8.66 -4.38 2.03
CA THR A 141 9.39 -3.35 1.27
C THR A 141 10.45 -2.64 2.14
N ALA A 142 10.21 -2.44 3.43
CA ALA A 142 11.20 -1.90 4.35
C ALA A 142 12.41 -2.84 4.54
N ASN A 143 12.16 -4.15 4.65
CA ASN A 143 13.21 -5.19 4.70
C ASN A 143 14.02 -5.26 3.40
N ALA A 144 13.39 -4.95 2.25
CA ALA A 144 14.07 -4.79 0.97
C ALA A 144 14.94 -3.54 0.86
N GLY A 145 15.04 -2.76 1.93
CA GLY A 145 15.93 -1.61 2.01
C GLY A 145 15.46 -0.40 1.26
N TRP A 146 14.16 -0.28 1.01
CA TRP A 146 13.57 0.94 0.46
C TRP A 146 13.48 2.00 1.57
N PRO A 147 14.27 3.09 1.51
CA PRO A 147 14.33 4.07 2.60
C PRO A 147 12.96 4.71 2.87
N GLN A 148 12.19 4.96 1.81
CA GLN A 148 10.87 5.54 1.92
C GLN A 148 9.91 4.61 2.69
N ALA A 149 9.93 3.31 2.42
CA ALA A 149 9.12 2.35 3.14
C ALA A 149 9.53 2.23 4.61
N GLN A 150 10.83 2.28 4.90
CA GLN A 150 11.34 2.31 6.27
C GLN A 150 10.85 3.56 7.03
N ALA A 151 10.90 4.75 6.42
CA ALA A 151 10.40 5.98 7.04
C ALA A 151 8.87 5.95 7.31
N ASP A 152 8.10 5.47 6.33
CA ASP A 152 6.65 5.30 6.47
C ASP A 152 6.32 4.31 7.60
N LEU A 153 7.08 3.21 7.70
CA LEU A 153 6.91 2.19 8.71
C LEU A 153 7.22 2.73 10.12
N VAL A 154 8.34 3.44 10.29
CA VAL A 154 8.69 4.10 11.56
C VAL A 154 7.57 5.03 12.01
N SER A 155 7.05 5.84 11.10
CA SER A 155 5.98 6.80 11.40
C SER A 155 4.71 6.10 11.88
N ARG A 156 4.29 5.03 11.18
CA ARG A 156 3.07 4.26 11.53
C ARG A 156 3.20 3.50 12.83
N LEU A 157 4.34 2.86 13.07
CA LEU A 157 4.58 2.15 14.33
C LEU A 157 4.65 3.13 15.51
N THR A 158 5.18 4.34 15.28
CA THR A 158 5.18 5.41 16.29
C THR A 158 3.77 5.90 16.59
N GLU A 159 2.96 6.13 15.56
CA GLU A 159 1.54 6.51 15.70
C GLU A 159 0.72 5.44 16.44
N ALA A 160 0.98 4.15 16.17
CA ALA A 160 0.34 3.05 16.87
C ALA A 160 0.70 2.97 18.37
N GLY A 161 1.91 3.45 18.74
CA GLY A 161 2.36 3.56 20.12
C GLY A 161 2.51 2.22 20.86
N GLY A 162 2.58 2.28 22.19
CA GLY A 162 2.61 1.10 23.05
C GLY A 162 3.77 0.14 22.74
N ALA A 163 3.44 -1.14 22.50
CA ALA A 163 4.43 -2.17 22.20
C ALA A 163 5.14 -1.97 20.84
N TYR A 164 4.58 -1.17 19.92
CA TYR A 164 5.15 -0.93 18.59
C TYR A 164 6.30 0.07 18.60
N LEU A 165 6.48 0.86 19.66
CA LEU A 165 7.58 1.83 19.77
C LEU A 165 8.95 1.14 19.76
N ALA A 166 9.03 -0.08 20.29
CA ALA A 166 10.23 -0.90 20.25
C ALA A 166 10.67 -1.19 18.82
N GLU A 167 9.72 -1.68 18.02
CA GLU A 167 9.94 -2.00 16.63
C GLU A 167 10.22 -0.73 15.81
N ALA A 168 9.48 0.35 16.06
CA ALA A 168 9.71 1.65 15.41
C ALA A 168 11.16 2.13 15.60
N LYS A 169 11.72 1.97 16.81
CA LYS A 169 13.10 2.36 17.10
C LYS A 169 14.12 1.49 16.37
N VAL A 170 13.87 0.19 16.24
CA VAL A 170 14.71 -0.72 15.42
C VAL A 170 14.71 -0.26 13.96
N TRP A 171 13.54 0.02 13.39
CA TRP A 171 13.42 0.50 12.02
C TRP A 171 14.04 1.89 11.80
N LEU A 172 13.99 2.78 12.80
CA LEU A 172 14.68 4.07 12.74
C LEU A 172 16.19 3.89 12.61
N ALA A 173 16.78 3.00 13.41
CA ALA A 173 18.21 2.70 13.31
C ALA A 173 18.58 2.11 11.93
N GLN A 174 17.76 1.19 11.41
CA GLN A 174 17.97 0.63 10.06
C GLN A 174 17.84 1.69 8.96
N TYR A 175 16.84 2.56 9.05
CA TYR A 175 16.68 3.70 8.14
C TYR A 175 17.90 4.62 8.16
N ASP A 176 18.42 4.93 9.35
CA ASP A 176 19.59 5.80 9.53
C ASP A 176 20.89 5.15 9.01
N ALA A 177 21.01 3.82 9.08
CA ALA A 177 22.11 3.05 8.54
C ALA A 177 22.00 2.77 7.02
N ASN A 178 20.81 2.89 6.42
CA ASN A 178 20.58 2.52 5.04
C ASN A 178 21.33 3.44 4.03
N PRO A 179 22.30 2.92 3.25
CA PRO A 179 23.08 3.74 2.32
C PRO A 179 22.25 4.28 1.15
N ARG A 180 21.18 3.57 0.76
CA ARG A 180 20.28 3.98 -0.34
C ARG A 180 19.57 5.30 -0.07
N ARG A 181 19.42 5.69 1.22
CA ARG A 181 18.82 6.98 1.62
C ARG A 181 19.55 8.18 0.99
N LYS A 182 20.89 8.10 0.90
CA LYS A 182 21.71 9.18 0.33
C LYS A 182 21.59 9.27 -1.20
N ILE A 183 21.24 8.17 -1.86
CA ILE A 183 21.20 8.06 -3.32
C ILE A 183 19.85 8.50 -3.86
N TYR A 184 18.76 7.92 -3.34
CA TYR A 184 17.42 8.13 -3.90
C TYR A 184 16.66 9.30 -3.26
N GLY A 185 17.22 9.88 -2.19
CA GLY A 185 16.42 10.69 -1.29
C GLY A 185 15.32 9.85 -0.63
N GLY A 186 14.55 10.48 0.25
CA GLY A 186 13.42 9.84 0.90
C GLY A 186 12.80 10.84 1.87
N ASN A 187 11.54 10.61 2.23
CA ASN A 187 10.90 11.41 3.25
C ASN A 187 11.73 11.30 4.52
N GLU A 188 12.16 12.45 5.01
CA GLU A 188 12.81 12.54 6.30
C GLU A 188 11.78 12.15 7.37
N ILE A 189 12.20 11.26 8.27
CA ILE A 189 11.38 10.93 9.44
C ILE A 189 11.19 12.22 10.25
N PRO A 190 9.94 12.66 10.50
CA PRO A 190 9.67 13.93 11.18
C PRO A 190 10.40 14.07 12.52
N ALA A 191 10.83 15.29 12.85
CA ALA A 191 11.61 15.55 14.06
C ALA A 191 10.88 15.13 15.36
N ASN A 192 9.54 15.29 15.40
CA ASN A 192 8.73 14.86 16.53
C ASN A 192 8.68 13.32 16.67
N VAL A 193 8.67 12.57 15.56
CA VAL A 193 8.75 11.10 15.58
C VAL A 193 10.10 10.66 16.13
N ARG A 194 11.20 11.29 15.68
CA ARG A 194 12.55 11.03 16.22
C ARG A 194 12.65 11.36 17.71
N ALA A 195 12.12 12.50 18.15
CA ALA A 195 12.12 12.88 19.56
C ALA A 195 11.37 11.84 20.43
N THR A 196 10.18 11.42 19.98
CA THR A 196 9.37 10.38 20.64
C THR A 196 10.17 9.07 20.80
N LEU A 197 10.89 8.64 19.76
CA LEU A 197 11.68 7.41 19.80
C LEU A 197 13.01 7.56 20.56
N ASN A 198 13.54 8.77 20.72
CA ASN A 198 14.74 9.02 21.53
C ASN A 198 14.46 8.87 23.02
N GLU A 199 13.29 9.31 23.48
CA GLU A 199 12.84 9.16 24.87
C GLU A 199 12.52 7.70 25.23
N TRP A 200 12.22 6.88 24.22
CA TRP A 200 11.95 5.47 24.40
C TRP A 200 13.27 4.69 24.52
N GLU A 201 13.70 4.33 25.73
CA GLU A 201 14.91 3.51 25.92
C GLU A 201 14.80 2.17 25.17
N PRO A 202 15.76 1.80 24.30
CA PRO A 202 15.75 0.48 23.72
C PRO A 202 16.41 -0.53 24.66
N ASN A 203 15.86 -1.75 24.70
CA ASN A 203 16.73 -2.92 24.64
C ASN A 203 17.42 -2.85 23.27
N ALA A 204 18.65 -2.35 23.22
CA ALA A 204 19.35 -2.10 21.94
C ALA A 204 19.34 -3.37 21.08
N PRO A 205 18.91 -3.30 19.80
CA PRO A 205 19.23 -4.38 18.88
C PRO A 205 20.75 -4.46 18.80
N THR A 206 21.32 -5.58 19.24
CA THR A 206 22.77 -5.85 19.21
C THR A 206 23.30 -6.02 17.79
N ASP A 207 22.41 -6.08 16.80
CA ASP A 207 22.79 -6.30 15.42
C ASP A 207 22.91 -4.96 14.67
N THR A 208 24.10 -4.38 14.74
CA THR A 208 24.48 -3.15 14.00
C THR A 208 24.70 -3.40 12.51
N HIS A 209 24.60 -4.64 12.03
CA HIS A 209 24.87 -5.03 10.65
C HIS A 209 23.58 -5.43 9.94
N TRP A 210 22.60 -4.51 9.91
CA TRP A 210 21.42 -4.74 9.09
C TRP A 210 21.81 -4.86 7.62
N THR A 211 21.35 -5.94 7.00
CA THR A 211 21.52 -6.22 5.56
C THR A 211 20.14 -6.31 4.93
N ALA A 212 19.95 -5.62 3.80
CA ALA A 212 18.71 -5.67 3.06
C ALA A 212 18.39 -7.12 2.62
N GLN A 213 17.14 -7.53 2.82
CA GLN A 213 16.65 -8.82 2.35
C GLN A 213 16.11 -8.67 0.92
N PRO A 214 16.38 -9.59 -0.01
CA PRO A 214 15.80 -9.53 -1.34
C PRO A 214 14.26 -9.48 -1.29
N PHE A 215 13.66 -8.60 -2.09
CA PHE A 215 12.20 -8.54 -2.19
C PHE A 215 11.67 -9.75 -2.98
N SER A 216 11.34 -10.80 -2.24
CA SER A 216 11.00 -12.09 -2.84
C SER A 216 9.55 -12.15 -3.30
N ALA A 217 9.33 -12.82 -4.44
CA ALA A 217 8.00 -13.18 -4.90
C ALA A 217 7.28 -14.05 -3.87
N GLU A 218 5.96 -13.87 -3.77
CA GLU A 218 5.10 -14.66 -2.89
C GLU A 218 4.08 -15.43 -3.72
N ASN A 219 3.83 -16.67 -3.34
CA ASN A 219 2.74 -17.42 -3.93
C ASN A 219 1.45 -17.16 -3.17
N LEU A 220 0.68 -16.15 -3.60
CA LEU A 220 -0.65 -15.90 -3.04
C LEU A 220 -1.68 -16.97 -3.44
N HIS A 221 -1.33 -17.93 -4.31
CA HIS A 221 -2.21 -18.98 -4.84
C HIS A 221 -3.60 -18.49 -5.31
N ASN A 222 -3.72 -17.21 -5.67
CA ASN A 222 -5.00 -16.59 -5.97
C ASN A 222 -5.24 -16.49 -7.49
N ARG A 223 -6.37 -17.06 -7.94
CA ARG A 223 -6.78 -17.05 -9.36
C ARG A 223 -6.90 -15.63 -9.92
N GLU A 224 -7.36 -14.67 -9.13
CA GLU A 224 -7.54 -13.29 -9.57
C GLU A 224 -6.22 -12.54 -9.70
N CYS A 225 -5.26 -12.76 -8.80
CA CYS A 225 -3.91 -12.23 -9.00
C CYS A 225 -3.26 -12.81 -10.27
N ASN A 226 -3.39 -14.13 -10.50
CA ASN A 226 -2.89 -14.74 -11.73
C ASN A 226 -3.56 -14.17 -12.99
N ARG A 227 -4.88 -13.92 -12.92
CA ARG A 227 -5.63 -13.29 -14.01
C ARG A 227 -5.16 -11.86 -14.23
N LEU A 228 -4.99 -11.07 -13.18
CA LEU A 228 -4.49 -9.68 -13.24
C LEU A 228 -3.12 -9.62 -13.93
N LEU A 229 -2.21 -10.51 -13.52
CA LEU A 229 -0.83 -10.58 -14.02
C LEU A 229 -0.70 -11.32 -15.36
N ALA A 230 -1.80 -11.82 -15.93
CA ALA A 230 -1.80 -12.67 -17.13
C ALA A 230 -0.87 -13.90 -17.04
N LYS A 231 -0.69 -14.47 -15.84
CA LYS A 231 0.02 -15.74 -15.63
C LYS A 231 -0.86 -16.91 -16.11
N HIS A 232 -1.14 -16.98 -17.41
CA HIS A 232 -1.81 -18.14 -18.00
C HIS A 232 -0.78 -19.17 -18.45
N GLY A 233 -0.69 -20.28 -17.71
CA GLY A 233 -0.18 -21.59 -18.14
C GLY A 233 1.20 -21.64 -18.81
N ASN A 234 2.19 -22.17 -18.09
CA ASN A 234 3.47 -22.70 -18.58
C ASN A 234 4.41 -21.82 -19.43
N ARG A 235 4.07 -20.58 -19.78
CA ARG A 235 5.08 -19.65 -20.27
C ARG A 235 5.92 -19.20 -19.10
N LYS A 236 7.13 -19.78 -18.96
CA LYS A 236 8.19 -19.19 -18.13
C LYS A 236 8.25 -17.72 -18.50
N PRO A 237 7.97 -16.79 -17.56
CA PRO A 237 8.01 -15.40 -17.90
C PRO A 237 9.45 -15.08 -18.28
N GLY A 238 9.65 -14.68 -19.53
CA GLY A 238 10.87 -14.03 -19.96
C GLY A 238 10.88 -12.62 -19.38
N HIS A 239 10.93 -12.49 -18.06
CA HIS A 239 11.37 -11.23 -17.49
C HIS A 239 12.80 -11.07 -17.97
N ALA A 240 13.08 -9.98 -18.70
CA ALA A 240 14.45 -9.52 -18.79
C ALA A 240 14.97 -9.49 -17.36
N HIS A 241 16.15 -10.06 -17.10
CA HIS A 241 16.82 -9.85 -15.83
C HIS A 241 16.86 -8.33 -15.63
N VAL A 242 15.99 -7.82 -14.77
CA VAL A 242 16.17 -6.49 -14.22
C VAL A 242 17.39 -6.69 -13.36
N VAL A 243 18.55 -6.36 -13.92
CA VAL A 243 19.74 -6.15 -13.10
C VAL A 243 19.29 -5.07 -12.14
N GLU A 244 19.11 -5.44 -10.87
CA GLU A 244 18.87 -4.50 -9.80
C GLU A 244 20.05 -3.53 -9.83
N ASP A 245 19.87 -2.38 -10.50
CA ASP A 245 20.77 -1.24 -10.37
C ASP A 245 20.51 -0.70 -8.97
N ASP A 246 21.12 -1.35 -8.00
CA ASP A 246 21.10 -1.00 -6.58
C ASP A 246 21.69 0.40 -6.30
N GLY A 247 22.12 1.09 -7.36
CA GLY A 247 22.76 2.40 -7.32
C GLY A 247 24.15 2.36 -6.71
N LEU A 248 24.65 1.19 -6.29
CA LEU A 248 25.92 1.04 -5.57
C LEU A 248 27.06 0.64 -6.52
N GLU A 249 26.78 -0.04 -7.63
CA GLU A 249 27.85 -0.55 -8.51
C GLU A 249 28.58 0.51 -9.36
N LYS A 250 28.05 1.74 -9.51
CA LYS A 250 28.63 2.74 -10.44
C LYS A 250 29.52 3.81 -9.82
N THR A 251 29.64 3.89 -8.50
CA THR A 251 30.59 4.82 -7.85
C THR A 251 31.93 4.15 -7.57
N LYS A 252 32.60 3.61 -8.59
CA LYS A 252 34.06 3.50 -8.53
C LYS A 252 34.64 4.85 -8.94
N PRO A 253 35.32 5.59 -8.04
CA PRO A 253 36.01 6.81 -8.45
C PRO A 253 37.03 6.43 -9.51
N ASN A 254 36.91 7.08 -10.67
CA ASN A 254 37.90 6.98 -11.73
C ASN A 254 39.21 7.53 -11.15
N ARG A 255 40.18 6.66 -10.85
CA ARG A 255 41.52 7.07 -10.46
C ARG A 255 42.18 7.69 -11.70
N GLN A 256 42.20 9.02 -11.75
CA GLN A 256 43.19 9.78 -12.52
C GLN A 256 44.42 10.00 -11.65
#